data_AF-A0A075MLD5-F1
#
_entry.id   AF-A0A075MLD5-F1
#
_cell.length_a   1.000
_cell.length_b   1.000
_cell.length_c   1.000
_cell.angle_alpha   90.00
_cell.angle_beta   90.00
_cell.angle_gamma   90.00
#
_symmetry.space_group_name_H-M   'P 1'
#
loop_
_entity.id
_entity.type
_entity.pdbx_description
1 polymer ?
#
loop_
_entity_poly.entity_id
_entity_poly.type
_entity_poly.pdbx_seq_one_letter_code
_entity_poly.pdbx_strand_id
1 'polypeptide(L)'
;MAEKEKPGIVEQGDIFFFYRPKVGKEEVEEIKDVQRFYMVTSPEEGKQRRLFILGQKQLPKIVEGKSTSEERNWALNVLTTSNTEDIRKELLPAEYETETRGKRRVGPATPAGEGKYSIVKHDNHTELAYVLELPPVPGPTQKEFEIKKEASYIISVKNPDIQVPGFKAFEERKPQYPSSVKEKFGDRRWINVEDPDLLNYENTQVLLIGARKRDVEEELGIDLNEEKETTNTAELFNELKIRKDQVPLKPLLKGDFPGKEEMPSEREVQQLSSEEAPGRGGKAGGRAAASRAPSAAAIAKILAGTDFPKKKDELVRVAEKNAGRVESAQDIVQTVRDLPDRKYNSMADVEKALGKVS
;
A
#
# COMPACT_ATOMS: atom_id res chain seq x y z
N MET A 1 41.20 -19.55 7.72
CA MET A 1 39.77 -19.63 7.39
C MET A 1 39.11 -18.51 8.15
N ALA A 2 38.64 -17.47 7.46
CA ALA A 2 37.94 -16.37 8.13
C ALA A 2 36.61 -16.91 8.65
N GLU A 3 36.33 -16.68 9.93
CA GLU A 3 35.00 -16.81 10.51
C GLU A 3 34.06 -15.99 9.61
N LYS A 4 33.13 -16.63 8.89
CA LYS A 4 32.03 -15.90 8.26
C LYS A 4 31.29 -15.22 9.42
N GLU A 5 31.32 -13.89 9.46
CA GLU A 5 30.46 -13.12 10.38
C GLU A 5 29.03 -13.68 10.26
N LYS A 6 28.39 -13.94 11.39
CA LYS A 6 26.99 -14.38 11.40
C LYS A 6 26.18 -13.33 10.63
N PRO A 7 25.28 -13.75 9.73
CA PRO A 7 24.49 -12.81 8.95
C PRO A 7 23.72 -11.88 9.90
N GLY A 8 23.76 -10.58 9.62
CA GLY A 8 23.08 -9.55 10.40
C GLY A 8 21.58 -9.53 10.13
N ILE A 9 20.90 -10.67 10.33
CA ILE A 9 19.45 -10.80 10.18
C ILE A 9 18.78 -9.87 11.19
N VAL A 10 17.92 -9.00 10.67
CA VAL A 10 17.17 -7.98 11.42
C VAL A 10 15.76 -8.45 11.71
N GLU A 11 15.15 -9.20 10.79
CA GLU A 11 13.78 -9.70 10.87
C GLU A 11 13.61 -10.88 9.92
N GLN A 12 12.78 -11.87 10.27
CA GLN A 12 12.36 -12.97 9.39
C GLN A 12 10.86 -13.21 9.53
N GLY A 13 10.26 -13.85 8.53
CA GLY A 13 8.93 -14.44 8.63
C GLY A 13 8.28 -14.67 7.28
N ASP A 14 6.95 -14.58 7.22
CA ASP A 14 6.17 -14.89 6.01
C ASP A 14 5.84 -13.63 5.19
N ILE A 15 5.89 -13.76 3.87
CA ILE A 15 5.56 -12.72 2.91
C ILE A 15 4.48 -13.21 1.94
N PHE A 16 3.49 -12.35 1.70
CA PHE A 16 2.36 -12.67 0.84
C PHE A 16 2.12 -11.58 -0.19
N PHE A 17 1.79 -11.96 -1.41
CA PHE A 17 1.49 -11.04 -2.50
C PHE A 17 0.03 -11.16 -2.92
N PHE A 18 -0.64 -10.02 -3.09
CA PHE A 18 -2.01 -9.97 -3.59
C PHE A 18 -2.15 -8.89 -4.66
N TYR A 19 -3.06 -9.09 -5.62
CA TYR A 19 -3.48 -8.02 -6.51
C TYR A 19 -4.99 -7.84 -6.48
N ARG A 20 -5.45 -6.60 -6.66
CA ARG A 20 -6.88 -6.29 -6.78
C ARG A 20 -7.17 -5.80 -8.20
N PRO A 21 -8.14 -6.40 -8.91
CA PRO A 21 -8.58 -5.93 -10.22
C PRO A 21 -9.15 -4.50 -10.17
N LYS A 22 -9.11 -3.79 -11.30
CA LYS A 22 -9.80 -2.50 -11.45
C LYS A 22 -11.30 -2.63 -11.24
N VAL A 23 -11.90 -1.53 -10.78
CA VAL A 23 -13.34 -1.40 -10.58
C VAL A 23 -14.09 -1.77 -11.86
N GLY A 24 -14.91 -2.82 -11.82
CA GLY A 24 -15.68 -3.32 -12.97
C GLY A 24 -14.89 -4.20 -13.95
N LYS A 25 -13.68 -4.65 -13.59
CA LYS A 25 -12.96 -5.72 -14.30
C LYS A 25 -13.16 -7.04 -13.56
N GLU A 26 -13.65 -8.03 -14.28
CA GLU A 26 -13.87 -9.39 -13.74
C GLU A 26 -12.61 -10.25 -13.83
N GLU A 27 -11.80 -10.04 -14.86
CA GLU A 27 -10.55 -10.76 -15.11
C GLU A 27 -9.38 -9.77 -15.25
N VAL A 28 -8.18 -10.24 -14.93
CA VAL A 28 -6.92 -9.51 -15.09
C VAL A 28 -6.05 -10.30 -16.06
N GLU A 29 -5.68 -9.67 -17.16
CA GLU A 29 -4.76 -10.25 -18.14
C GLU A 29 -3.38 -9.57 -18.09
N GLU A 30 -3.34 -8.31 -17.63
CA GLU A 30 -2.11 -7.50 -17.59
C GLU A 30 -2.17 -6.43 -16.48
N ILE A 31 -1.03 -5.79 -16.20
CA ILE A 31 -0.83 -4.79 -15.15
C ILE A 31 -1.79 -3.60 -15.25
N LYS A 32 -2.25 -3.29 -16.47
CA LYS A 32 -3.18 -2.19 -16.71
C LYS A 32 -4.57 -2.49 -16.14
N ASP A 33 -4.93 -3.75 -15.95
CA ASP A 33 -6.20 -4.17 -15.35
C ASP A 33 -6.15 -4.23 -13.83
N VAL A 34 -4.97 -4.03 -13.25
CA VAL A 34 -4.76 -4.04 -11.80
C VAL A 34 -5.07 -2.66 -11.21
N GLN A 35 -5.86 -2.64 -10.14
CA GLN A 35 -6.06 -1.45 -9.31
C GLN A 35 -4.88 -1.27 -8.36
N ARG A 36 -4.54 -2.32 -7.61
CA ARG A 36 -3.53 -2.34 -6.56
C ARG A 36 -2.78 -3.66 -6.53
N PHE A 37 -1.52 -3.58 -6.17
CA PHE A 37 -0.69 -4.72 -5.82
C PHE A 37 -0.23 -4.52 -4.38
N TYR A 38 -0.35 -5.58 -3.60
CA TYR A 38 -0.12 -5.60 -2.17
C TYR A 38 1.00 -6.58 -1.83
N MET A 39 1.77 -6.22 -0.81
CA MET A 39 2.73 -7.09 -0.15
C MET A 39 2.41 -7.07 1.33
N VAL A 40 2.18 -8.24 1.92
CA VAL A 40 1.99 -8.40 3.37
C VAL A 40 3.26 -9.02 3.93
N THR A 41 3.78 -8.49 5.03
CA THR A 41 4.85 -9.14 5.80
C THR A 41 4.32 -9.50 7.19
N SER A 42 4.52 -10.76 7.57
CA SER A 42 4.20 -11.31 8.88
C SER A 42 5.50 -11.77 9.55
N PRO A 43 6.12 -10.92 10.38
CA PRO A 43 7.33 -11.32 11.10
C PRO A 43 7.03 -12.46 12.09
N GLU A 44 7.93 -13.45 12.13
CA GLU A 44 7.90 -14.57 13.08
C GLU A 44 7.96 -14.06 14.52
N GLU A 45 8.85 -13.09 14.75
CA GLU A 45 8.99 -12.40 16.03
C GLU A 45 8.04 -11.20 16.08
N GLY A 46 7.01 -11.32 16.92
CA GLY A 46 6.07 -10.24 17.19
C GLY A 46 4.64 -10.62 16.86
N LYS A 47 3.76 -9.62 16.85
CA LYS A 47 2.34 -9.81 16.50
C LYS A 47 1.90 -8.96 15.32
N GLN A 48 2.70 -7.96 14.95
CA GLN A 48 2.32 -6.94 13.99
C GLN A 48 2.51 -7.45 12.57
N ARG A 49 1.45 -7.42 11.77
CA ARG A 49 1.49 -7.67 10.34
C ARG A 49 1.40 -6.34 9.63
N ARG A 50 2.18 -6.20 8.56
CA ARG A 50 2.25 -4.96 7.77
C ARG A 50 1.70 -5.23 6.38
N LEU A 51 0.75 -4.41 5.94
CA LEU A 51 0.24 -4.43 4.57
C LEU A 51 0.78 -3.23 3.82
N PHE A 52 1.49 -3.50 2.73
CA PHE A 52 2.06 -2.50 1.85
C PHE A 52 1.32 -2.45 0.52
N ILE A 53 1.20 -1.26 -0.07
CA ILE A 53 0.80 -1.07 -1.47
C ILE A 53 2.01 -0.66 -2.30
N LEU A 54 2.23 -1.34 -3.42
CA LEU A 54 3.33 -1.04 -4.34
C LEU A 54 2.90 -0.06 -5.44
N GLY A 55 3.72 0.97 -5.66
CA GLY A 55 3.38 2.09 -6.53
C GLY A 55 3.21 1.76 -8.01
N GLN A 56 4.13 0.98 -8.56
CA GLN A 56 4.07 0.53 -9.96
C GLN A 56 3.21 -0.71 -10.17
N LYS A 57 2.54 -1.20 -9.12
CA LYS A 57 1.70 -2.42 -9.12
C LYS A 57 2.45 -3.73 -9.39
N GLN A 58 3.77 -3.73 -9.31
CA GLN A 58 4.66 -4.89 -9.49
C GLN A 58 5.86 -4.73 -8.53
N LEU A 59 6.63 -5.79 -8.28
CA LEU A 59 7.94 -5.65 -7.64
C LEU A 59 8.94 -4.94 -8.58
N PRO A 60 10.02 -4.33 -8.05
CA PRO A 60 11.08 -3.80 -8.91
C PRO A 60 11.66 -4.89 -9.80
N LYS A 61 11.97 -4.56 -11.05
CA LYS A 61 12.65 -5.51 -11.93
C LYS A 61 14.09 -5.71 -11.47
N ILE A 62 14.54 -6.96 -11.49
CA ILE A 62 15.95 -7.30 -11.27
C ILE A 62 16.57 -7.55 -12.64
N VAL A 63 17.41 -6.63 -13.09
CA VAL A 63 18.10 -6.72 -14.38
C VAL A 63 19.60 -6.86 -14.14
N GLU A 64 20.14 -8.04 -14.43
CA GLU A 64 21.56 -8.32 -14.28
C GLU A 64 22.40 -7.35 -15.13
N GLY A 65 23.40 -6.70 -14.51
CA GLY A 65 24.37 -5.86 -15.21
C GLY A 65 23.88 -4.49 -15.72
N LYS A 66 22.66 -4.06 -15.39
CA LYS A 66 22.18 -2.69 -15.71
C LYS A 66 21.79 -1.92 -14.44
N SER A 67 21.78 -0.59 -14.55
CA SER A 67 21.17 0.30 -13.56
C SER A 67 20.10 1.11 -14.25
N THR A 68 18.84 0.73 -14.04
CA THR A 68 17.67 1.32 -14.69
C THR A 68 16.70 1.87 -13.66
N SER A 69 15.81 2.79 -14.07
CA SER A 69 14.74 3.26 -13.21
C SER A 69 13.71 2.17 -12.88
N GLU A 70 13.62 1.11 -13.70
CA GLU A 70 12.73 -0.04 -13.50
C GLU A 70 13.17 -0.93 -12.33
N GLU A 71 14.43 -0.81 -11.91
CA GLU A 71 14.95 -1.45 -10.69
C GLU A 71 14.43 -0.78 -9.42
N ARG A 72 13.69 0.34 -9.50
CA ARG A 72 13.21 1.07 -8.33
C ARG A 72 11.70 1.07 -8.28
N ASN A 73 11.15 0.69 -7.13
CA ASN A 73 9.75 0.92 -6.82
C ASN A 73 9.60 1.36 -5.37
N TRP A 74 8.47 1.97 -5.04
CA TRP A 74 8.14 2.33 -3.68
C TRP A 74 6.96 1.49 -3.18
N ALA A 75 6.93 1.32 -1.87
CA ALA A 75 5.86 0.69 -1.14
C ALA A 75 5.39 1.61 -0.01
N LEU A 76 4.08 1.68 0.21
CA LEU A 76 3.48 2.44 1.31
C LEU A 76 2.88 1.45 2.29
N ASN A 77 3.32 1.48 3.55
CA ASN A 77 2.62 0.79 4.63
C ASN A 77 1.26 1.45 4.84
N VAL A 78 0.18 0.74 4.53
CA VAL A 78 -1.19 1.25 4.68
C VAL A 78 -1.89 0.71 5.92
N LEU A 79 -1.41 -0.39 6.50
CA LEU A 79 -2.00 -0.99 7.70
C LEU A 79 -0.92 -1.71 8.48
N THR A 80 -0.83 -1.44 9.78
CA THR A 80 -0.08 -2.27 10.73
C THR A 80 -0.98 -2.73 11.86
N THR A 81 -1.12 -4.03 12.03
CA THR A 81 -2.10 -4.59 12.97
C THR A 81 -1.65 -5.91 13.56
N SER A 82 -2.03 -6.16 14.81
CA SER A 82 -1.90 -7.47 15.43
C SER A 82 -3.10 -8.39 15.18
N ASN A 83 -4.15 -7.86 14.55
CA ASN A 83 -5.41 -8.55 14.29
C ASN A 83 -5.53 -8.88 12.79
N THR A 84 -5.43 -10.17 12.46
CA THR A 84 -5.46 -10.65 11.06
C THR A 84 -6.78 -10.37 10.36
N GLU A 85 -7.89 -10.19 11.11
CA GLU A 85 -9.17 -9.80 10.53
C GLU A 85 -9.14 -8.42 9.87
N ASP A 86 -8.24 -7.51 10.29
CA ASP A 86 -8.15 -6.19 9.66
C ASP A 86 -7.50 -6.29 8.27
N ILE A 87 -6.51 -7.18 8.11
CA ILE A 87 -5.93 -7.51 6.80
C ILE A 87 -6.98 -8.23 5.94
N ARG A 88 -7.66 -9.24 6.48
CA ARG A 88 -8.75 -9.93 5.77
C ARG A 88 -9.77 -8.93 5.24
N LYS A 89 -10.18 -7.97 6.06
CA LYS A 89 -11.12 -6.91 5.66
C LYS A 89 -10.58 -6.04 4.54
N GLU A 90 -9.33 -5.60 4.58
CA GLU A 90 -8.76 -4.78 3.50
C GLU A 90 -8.67 -5.54 2.17
N LEU A 91 -8.65 -6.88 2.18
CA LEU A 91 -8.59 -7.74 1.00
C LEU A 91 -9.96 -8.19 0.47
N LEU A 92 -11.04 -8.03 1.24
CA LEU A 92 -12.41 -8.40 0.81
C LEU A 92 -12.94 -7.54 -0.35
N PRO A 93 -13.93 -8.03 -1.11
CA PRO A 93 -14.65 -7.21 -2.07
C PRO A 93 -15.47 -6.15 -1.33
N ALA A 94 -15.72 -5.04 -2.01
CA ALA A 94 -16.44 -3.92 -1.42
C ALA A 94 -17.30 -3.18 -2.44
N GLU A 95 -18.44 -2.70 -1.97
CA GLU A 95 -19.36 -1.81 -2.67
C GLU A 95 -19.34 -0.44 -2.04
N TYR A 96 -19.54 0.58 -2.86
CA TYR A 96 -19.56 1.98 -2.43
C TYR A 96 -20.36 2.82 -3.40
N GLU A 97 -20.88 3.94 -2.92
CA GLU A 97 -21.57 4.90 -3.77
C GLU A 97 -20.64 6.04 -4.19
N THR A 98 -20.74 6.38 -5.47
CA THR A 98 -20.14 7.56 -6.05
C THR A 98 -21.23 8.53 -6.45
N GLU A 99 -21.00 9.81 -6.18
CA GLU A 99 -21.98 10.86 -6.48
C GLU A 99 -22.23 11.01 -7.99
N THR A 100 -21.23 10.68 -8.81
CA THR A 100 -21.29 10.86 -10.27
C THR A 100 -21.68 9.60 -11.04
N ARG A 101 -21.41 8.41 -10.49
CA ARG A 101 -21.59 7.13 -11.21
C ARG A 101 -22.40 6.11 -10.42
N GLY A 102 -23.06 6.53 -9.34
CA GLY A 102 -23.89 5.67 -8.50
C GLY A 102 -23.09 4.57 -7.81
N LYS A 103 -23.72 3.41 -7.60
CA LYS A 103 -23.10 2.23 -6.97
C LYS A 103 -21.93 1.72 -7.80
N ARG A 104 -20.80 1.50 -7.12
CA ARG A 104 -19.56 0.96 -7.64
C ARG A 104 -19.14 -0.22 -6.78
N ARG A 105 -18.30 -1.07 -7.36
CA ARG A 105 -17.82 -2.29 -6.74
C ARG A 105 -16.37 -2.57 -7.08
N VAL A 106 -15.60 -2.94 -6.08
CA VAL A 106 -14.27 -3.55 -6.22
C VAL A 106 -14.35 -5.03 -5.89
N GLY A 107 -13.76 -5.86 -6.74
CA GLY A 107 -13.63 -7.30 -6.51
C GLY A 107 -12.65 -7.60 -5.37
N PRO A 108 -12.57 -8.87 -4.92
CA PRO A 108 -11.63 -9.29 -3.89
C PRO A 108 -10.18 -9.11 -4.35
N ALA A 109 -9.27 -8.93 -3.39
CA ALA A 109 -7.86 -9.09 -3.67
C ALA A 109 -7.55 -10.58 -3.86
N THR A 110 -6.81 -10.90 -4.91
CA THR A 110 -6.45 -12.25 -5.32
C THR A 110 -5.03 -12.57 -4.88
N PRO A 111 -4.81 -13.69 -4.17
CA PRO A 111 -3.48 -14.11 -3.77
C PRO A 111 -2.65 -14.53 -4.98
N ALA A 112 -1.43 -14.00 -5.07
CA ALA A 112 -0.49 -14.21 -6.16
C ALA A 112 0.85 -14.77 -5.69
N GLY A 113 1.08 -14.90 -4.39
CA GLY A 113 2.27 -15.56 -3.89
C GLY A 113 2.28 -15.64 -2.37
N GLU A 114 2.99 -16.64 -1.88
CA GLU A 114 3.33 -16.86 -0.47
C GLU A 114 4.77 -17.37 -0.40
N GLY A 115 5.51 -16.97 0.62
CA GLY A 115 6.85 -17.47 0.87
C GLY A 115 7.44 -16.93 2.15
N LYS A 116 8.73 -17.18 2.36
CA LYS A 116 9.52 -16.67 3.48
C LYS A 116 10.32 -15.45 3.09
N TYR A 117 10.51 -14.52 4.02
CA TYR A 117 11.37 -13.37 3.84
C TYR A 117 12.36 -13.20 4.99
N SER A 118 13.42 -12.44 4.72
CA SER A 118 14.34 -11.95 5.73
C SER A 118 14.77 -10.53 5.39
N ILE A 119 14.88 -9.67 6.40
CA ILE A 119 15.56 -8.38 6.29
C ILE A 119 16.95 -8.55 6.87
N VAL A 120 17.98 -8.24 6.09
CA VAL A 120 19.38 -8.55 6.44
C VAL A 120 20.24 -7.32 6.25
N LYS A 121 21.15 -7.07 7.17
CA LYS A 121 22.24 -6.11 6.98
C LYS A 121 23.26 -6.70 6.02
N HIS A 122 23.50 -6.01 4.91
CA HIS A 122 24.49 -6.39 3.90
C HIS A 122 25.35 -5.18 3.55
N ASP A 123 26.66 -5.30 3.78
CA ASP A 123 27.63 -4.20 3.66
C ASP A 123 27.19 -2.91 4.38
N ASN A 124 26.73 -1.91 3.62
CA ASN A 124 26.33 -0.59 4.09
C ASN A 124 24.83 -0.31 3.94
N HIS A 125 24.03 -1.33 3.61
CA HIS A 125 22.60 -1.22 3.41
C HIS A 125 21.85 -2.42 4.03
N THR A 126 20.53 -2.39 3.91
CA THR A 126 19.67 -3.50 4.31
C THR A 126 18.96 -4.03 3.08
N GLU A 127 18.84 -5.35 2.98
CA GLU A 127 18.10 -6.03 1.92
C GLU A 127 16.89 -6.77 2.49
N LEU A 128 15.75 -6.67 1.80
CA LEU A 128 14.60 -7.56 1.93
C LEU A 128 14.80 -8.70 0.92
N ALA A 129 15.15 -9.87 1.41
CA ALA A 129 15.24 -11.11 0.65
C ALA A 129 13.97 -11.94 0.85
N TYR A 130 13.55 -12.67 -0.18
CA TYR A 130 12.50 -13.67 -0.05
C TYR A 130 12.69 -14.85 -0.99
N VAL A 131 12.09 -15.98 -0.61
CA VAL A 131 11.91 -17.18 -1.43
C VAL A 131 10.42 -17.51 -1.48
N LEU A 132 9.91 -17.79 -2.68
CA LEU A 132 8.51 -18.07 -2.94
C LEU A 132 8.22 -19.56 -2.72
N GLU A 133 7.27 -19.89 -1.85
CA GLU A 133 6.84 -21.28 -1.59
C GLU A 133 5.65 -21.66 -2.46
N LEU A 134 4.69 -20.73 -2.64
CA LEU A 134 3.53 -20.90 -3.51
C LEU A 134 3.37 -19.74 -4.51
N PRO A 135 3.14 -20.02 -5.81
CA PRO A 135 3.25 -21.34 -6.41
C PRO A 135 4.71 -21.80 -6.39
N PRO A 136 4.99 -23.13 -6.35
CA PRO A 136 6.37 -23.63 -6.28
C PRO A 136 7.24 -23.17 -7.47
N VAL A 137 6.60 -22.93 -8.61
CA VAL A 137 7.21 -22.39 -9.82
C VAL A 137 6.42 -21.15 -10.26
N PRO A 138 7.05 -19.96 -10.38
CA PRO A 138 6.39 -18.76 -10.88
C PRO A 138 5.77 -18.95 -12.27
N GLY A 139 4.47 -18.71 -12.38
CA GLY A 139 3.69 -18.80 -13.63
C GLY A 139 3.44 -17.43 -14.27
N PRO A 140 2.52 -17.35 -15.26
CA PRO A 140 2.13 -16.11 -15.92
C PRO A 140 1.73 -14.98 -14.95
N THR A 141 0.97 -15.28 -13.89
CA THR A 141 0.59 -14.27 -12.88
C THR A 141 1.82 -13.67 -12.21
N GLN A 142 2.71 -14.51 -11.68
CA GLN A 142 3.89 -14.03 -10.95
C GLN A 142 4.80 -13.22 -11.85
N LYS A 143 4.96 -13.62 -13.12
CA LYS A 143 5.75 -12.87 -14.12
C LYS A 143 5.21 -11.46 -14.35
N GLU A 144 3.89 -11.29 -14.46
CA GLU A 144 3.27 -9.96 -14.65
C GLU A 144 3.53 -9.01 -13.46
N PHE A 145 3.67 -9.55 -12.25
CA PHE A 145 3.94 -8.79 -11.03
C PHE A 145 5.42 -8.74 -10.65
N GLU A 146 6.31 -9.28 -11.49
CA GLU A 146 7.75 -9.43 -11.22
C GLU A 146 8.07 -10.21 -9.93
N ILE A 147 7.18 -11.11 -9.52
CA ILE A 147 7.42 -12.06 -8.44
C ILE A 147 8.33 -13.16 -8.99
N LYS A 148 9.54 -13.25 -8.45
CA LYS A 148 10.55 -14.27 -8.78
C LYS A 148 10.42 -15.44 -7.82
N LYS A 149 11.07 -16.56 -8.15
CA LYS A 149 11.18 -17.70 -7.23
C LYS A 149 11.98 -17.29 -5.98
N GLU A 150 13.00 -16.48 -6.19
CA GLU A 150 13.88 -15.97 -5.16
C GLU A 150 14.38 -14.60 -5.64
N ALA A 151 14.43 -13.62 -4.74
CA ALA A 151 14.91 -12.28 -5.04
C ALA A 151 15.23 -11.50 -3.77
N SER A 152 16.14 -10.53 -3.89
CA SER A 152 16.37 -9.52 -2.85
C SER A 152 16.26 -8.11 -3.39
N TYR A 153 15.91 -7.20 -2.48
CA TYR A 153 15.76 -5.78 -2.75
C TYR A 153 16.43 -4.98 -1.65
N ILE A 154 17.29 -4.03 -2.02
CA ILE A 154 17.72 -2.99 -1.08
C ILE A 154 16.46 -2.27 -0.57
N ILE A 155 16.26 -2.31 0.73
CA ILE A 155 15.10 -1.72 1.41
C ILE A 155 15.55 -0.51 2.22
N SER A 156 14.87 0.62 2.02
CA SER A 156 15.18 1.86 2.75
C SER A 156 13.92 2.63 3.10
N VAL A 157 13.90 3.26 4.28
CA VAL A 157 12.79 4.08 4.75
C VAL A 157 13.02 5.53 4.35
N LYS A 158 12.00 6.16 3.75
CA LYS A 158 12.04 7.58 3.38
C LYS A 158 11.91 8.46 4.62
N ASN A 159 12.71 9.51 4.67
CA ASN A 159 12.52 10.60 5.63
C ASN A 159 11.17 11.30 5.36
N PRO A 160 10.24 11.35 6.33
CA PRO A 160 8.93 11.97 6.13
C PRO A 160 8.98 13.50 6.02
N ASP A 161 10.07 14.13 6.45
CA ASP A 161 10.21 15.58 6.47
C ASP A 161 10.96 16.14 5.25
N ILE A 162 11.52 15.26 4.41
CA ILE A 162 12.17 15.65 3.16
C ILE A 162 11.28 15.30 1.96
N GLN A 163 11.03 16.28 1.10
CA GLN A 163 10.37 16.06 -0.18
C GLN A 163 11.30 15.32 -1.14
N VAL A 164 10.78 14.26 -1.77
CA VAL A 164 11.51 13.46 -2.76
C VAL A 164 10.68 13.38 -4.04
N PRO A 165 11.26 13.68 -5.22
CA PRO A 165 10.56 13.54 -6.50
C PRO A 165 9.95 12.15 -6.67
N GLY A 166 8.70 12.08 -7.13
CA GLY A 166 7.95 10.81 -7.27
C GLY A 166 7.09 10.43 -6.06
N PHE A 167 7.22 11.13 -4.92
CA PHE A 167 6.46 10.85 -3.69
C PHE A 167 5.39 11.89 -3.35
N LYS A 168 5.12 12.85 -4.25
CA LYS A 168 4.19 13.97 -4.00
C LYS A 168 2.80 13.52 -3.55
N ALA A 169 2.31 12.38 -4.05
CA ALA A 169 1.01 11.82 -3.68
C ALA A 169 0.89 11.40 -2.20
N PHE A 170 2.01 11.39 -1.46
CA PHE A 170 2.10 10.94 -0.07
C PHE A 170 2.61 12.02 0.88
N GLU A 171 2.72 13.28 0.43
CA GLU A 171 3.21 14.37 1.28
C GLU A 171 2.28 14.63 2.47
N GLU A 172 0.98 14.40 2.29
CA GLU A 172 -0.04 14.46 3.35
C GLU A 172 -0.04 13.21 4.26
N ARG A 173 0.59 12.12 3.82
CA ARG A 173 0.57 10.81 4.49
C ARG A 173 1.93 10.50 5.07
N LYS A 174 2.13 10.96 6.30
CA LYS A 174 3.39 10.79 7.03
C LYS A 174 3.25 9.80 8.18
N PRO A 175 4.23 8.91 8.39
CA PRO A 175 4.28 8.07 9.57
C PRO A 175 4.43 8.92 10.83
N GLN A 176 3.75 8.49 11.90
CA GLN A 176 3.81 9.15 13.20
C GLN A 176 5.01 8.64 14.00
N TYR A 177 6.21 8.95 13.52
CA TYR A 177 7.44 8.55 14.20
C TYR A 177 7.68 9.32 15.50
N PRO A 178 8.13 8.66 16.59
CA PRO A 178 8.63 9.35 17.77
C PRO A 178 9.90 10.13 17.44
N SER A 179 10.26 11.11 18.27
CA SER A 179 11.44 11.95 18.07
C SER A 179 12.72 11.15 17.94
N SER A 180 12.87 10.07 18.71
CA SER A 180 14.03 9.17 18.63
C SER A 180 14.22 8.54 17.24
N VAL A 181 13.14 8.22 16.54
CA VAL A 181 13.19 7.71 15.16
C VAL A 181 13.47 8.85 14.18
N LYS A 182 12.87 10.03 14.37
CA LYS A 182 13.12 11.20 13.52
C LYS A 182 14.59 11.63 13.56
N GLU A 183 15.20 11.61 14.74
CA GLU A 183 16.62 11.93 14.94
C GLU A 183 17.55 10.97 14.18
N LYS A 184 17.18 9.68 14.04
CA LYS A 184 17.95 8.72 13.23
C LYS A 184 18.08 9.17 11.77
N PHE A 185 17.13 9.91 11.20
CA PHE A 185 17.26 10.36 9.82
C PHE A 185 18.33 11.44 9.64
N GLY A 186 18.44 12.38 10.59
CA GLY A 186 19.22 13.61 10.40
C GLY A 186 18.83 14.31 9.10
N ASP A 187 19.81 14.74 8.31
CA ASP A 187 19.59 15.39 7.01
C ASP A 187 19.42 14.40 5.84
N ARG A 188 19.40 13.09 6.12
CA ARG A 188 19.36 12.06 5.08
C ARG A 188 17.93 11.86 4.55
N ARG A 189 17.82 11.65 3.24
CA ARG A 189 16.55 11.31 2.56
C ARG A 189 16.07 9.91 2.87
N TRP A 190 16.99 9.00 3.16
CA TRP A 190 16.76 7.58 3.33
C TRP A 190 17.61 7.06 4.49
N ILE A 191 17.07 6.10 5.22
CA ILE A 191 17.83 5.30 6.19
C ILE A 191 17.59 3.81 5.92
N ASN A 192 18.56 2.99 6.30
CA ASN A 192 18.45 1.53 6.26
C ASN A 192 17.45 1.04 7.31
N VAL A 193 16.88 -0.14 7.10
CA VAL A 193 16.03 -0.83 8.07
C VAL A 193 16.91 -1.59 9.05
N GLU A 194 17.60 -0.87 9.93
CA GLU A 194 18.41 -1.49 10.99
C GLU A 194 17.58 -1.93 12.20
N ASP A 195 16.36 -1.42 12.28
CA ASP A 195 15.37 -1.62 13.34
C ASP A 195 14.02 -1.86 12.65
N PRO A 196 13.44 -3.06 12.74
CA PRO A 196 12.24 -3.42 12.00
C PRO A 196 11.01 -2.63 12.48
N ASP A 197 11.04 -2.09 13.69
CA ASP A 197 9.95 -1.26 14.22
C ASP A 197 9.72 0.03 13.40
N LEU A 198 10.73 0.49 12.64
CA LEU A 198 10.56 1.57 11.67
C LEU A 198 9.44 1.29 10.66
N LEU A 199 9.23 0.01 10.33
CA LEU A 199 8.23 -0.43 9.38
C LEU A 199 6.84 -0.60 10.03
N ASN A 200 6.73 -0.57 11.36
CA ASN A 200 5.47 -0.76 12.09
C ASN A 200 4.60 0.51 12.18
N TYR A 201 5.06 1.63 11.62
CA TYR A 201 4.29 2.86 11.56
C TYR A 201 3.53 2.96 10.24
N GLU A 202 2.21 3.07 10.30
CA GLU A 202 1.40 3.32 9.11
C GLU A 202 1.85 4.60 8.38
N ASN A 203 1.67 4.61 7.06
CA ASN A 203 2.20 5.59 6.13
C ASN A 203 3.73 5.62 6.00
N THR A 204 4.46 4.68 6.60
CA THR A 204 5.88 4.48 6.30
C THR A 204 6.06 4.25 4.79
N GLN A 205 6.92 5.07 4.18
CA GLN A 205 7.22 5.02 2.76
C GLN A 205 8.57 4.33 2.59
N VAL A 206 8.57 3.22 1.85
CA VAL A 206 9.73 2.37 1.63
C VAL A 206 10.16 2.46 0.17
N LEU A 207 11.46 2.55 -0.07
CA LEU A 207 12.08 2.37 -1.39
C LEU A 207 12.64 0.96 -1.48
N LEU A 208 12.30 0.27 -2.55
CA LEU A 208 12.82 -1.04 -2.93
C LEU A 208 13.64 -0.90 -4.20
N ILE A 209 14.86 -1.44 -4.19
CA ILE A 209 15.74 -1.47 -5.35
C ILE A 209 16.20 -2.90 -5.62
N GLY A 210 15.99 -3.42 -6.84
CA GLY A 210 16.42 -4.77 -7.22
C GLY A 210 17.91 -5.01 -6.98
N ALA A 211 18.25 -5.98 -6.13
CA ALA A 211 19.62 -6.44 -5.94
C ALA A 211 20.02 -7.40 -7.06
N ARG A 212 21.32 -7.50 -7.38
CA ARG A 212 21.79 -7.85 -8.73
C ARG A 212 22.26 -9.29 -8.92
N LYS A 213 22.32 -10.13 -7.90
CA LYS A 213 22.91 -11.48 -8.05
C LYS A 213 21.87 -12.60 -8.09
N ARG A 214 22.35 -13.78 -8.48
CA ARG A 214 21.53 -14.92 -8.88
C ARG A 214 21.10 -15.82 -7.72
N ASP A 215 21.89 -15.88 -6.66
CA ASP A 215 21.66 -16.73 -5.48
C ASP A 215 21.68 -15.82 -4.25
N VAL A 216 20.51 -15.60 -3.67
CA VAL A 216 20.28 -14.61 -2.61
C VAL A 216 20.82 -15.15 -1.29
N GLU A 217 20.58 -16.42 -1.00
CA GLU A 217 21.07 -17.08 0.22
C GLU A 217 22.60 -17.12 0.27
N GLU A 218 23.25 -17.48 -0.83
CA GLU A 218 24.72 -17.49 -0.91
C GLU A 218 25.31 -16.08 -0.76
N GLU A 219 24.71 -15.09 -1.42
CA GLU A 219 25.16 -13.68 -1.37
C GLU A 219 25.04 -13.09 0.03
N LEU A 220 23.88 -13.28 0.66
CA LEU A 220 23.57 -12.70 1.96
C LEU A 220 24.08 -13.57 3.12
N GLY A 221 24.49 -14.80 2.84
CA GLY A 221 24.95 -15.77 3.83
C GLY A 221 23.85 -16.16 4.82
N ILE A 222 22.60 -16.25 4.35
CA ILE A 222 21.40 -16.58 5.15
C ILE A 222 20.78 -17.90 4.72
N ASP A 223 19.84 -18.38 5.52
CA ASP A 223 18.89 -19.46 5.19
C ASP A 223 17.49 -18.85 5.30
N LEU A 224 16.76 -18.80 4.19
CA LEU A 224 15.39 -18.30 4.11
C LEU A 224 14.37 -19.35 4.58
N ASN A 225 14.80 -20.56 4.91
CA ASN A 225 13.97 -21.65 5.41
C ASN A 225 12.77 -21.98 4.51
N GLU A 226 12.99 -22.12 3.18
CA GLU A 226 11.91 -22.47 2.24
C GLU A 226 11.19 -23.77 2.65
N GLU A 227 9.88 -23.70 2.82
CA GLU A 227 9.03 -24.86 3.10
C GLU A 227 8.29 -25.36 1.85
N LYS A 228 7.98 -26.65 1.83
CA LYS A 228 7.17 -27.25 0.75
C LYS A 228 5.70 -27.11 1.06
N GLU A 229 5.15 -25.99 0.65
CA GLU A 229 3.78 -25.63 0.95
C GLU A 229 2.74 -26.27 0.02
N THR A 230 1.53 -26.44 0.57
CA THR A 230 0.33 -26.95 -0.10
C THR A 230 -0.86 -26.11 0.30
N THR A 231 -2.00 -26.29 -0.35
CA THR A 231 -3.24 -25.60 0.06
C THR A 231 -3.61 -25.79 1.54
N ASN A 232 -3.18 -26.86 2.20
CA ASN A 232 -3.56 -27.16 3.59
C ASN A 232 -2.55 -26.64 4.61
N THR A 233 -1.30 -26.46 4.21
CA THR A 233 -0.22 -25.98 5.07
C THR A 233 -0.01 -24.47 4.90
N ALA A 234 -0.44 -23.90 3.77
CA ALA A 234 -0.25 -22.49 3.43
C ALA A 234 -0.66 -21.52 4.55
N GLU A 235 0.30 -20.70 4.96
CA GLU A 235 0.18 -19.70 6.02
C GLU A 235 -0.76 -18.56 5.64
N LEU A 236 -1.03 -18.38 4.34
CA LEU A 236 -2.08 -17.46 3.90
C LEU A 236 -3.46 -17.84 4.48
N PHE A 237 -3.73 -19.14 4.67
CA PHE A 237 -4.98 -19.60 5.29
C PHE A 237 -4.84 -19.82 6.79
N ASN A 238 -3.68 -20.32 7.23
CA ASN A 238 -3.44 -20.70 8.61
C ASN A 238 -3.08 -19.49 9.48
N GLU A 239 -2.23 -18.59 9.01
CA GLU A 239 -1.81 -17.40 9.74
C GLU A 239 -2.71 -16.20 9.43
N LEU A 240 -2.83 -15.81 8.16
CA LEU A 240 -3.62 -14.62 7.76
C LEU A 240 -5.13 -14.84 7.84
N LYS A 241 -5.57 -16.08 8.09
CA LYS A 241 -7.00 -16.47 8.21
C LYS A 241 -7.84 -16.10 6.99
N ILE A 242 -7.22 -16.03 5.80
CA ILE A 242 -7.96 -15.86 4.55
C ILE A 242 -8.80 -17.12 4.31
N ARG A 243 -10.06 -16.94 3.91
CA ARG A 243 -10.93 -18.08 3.62
C ARG A 243 -10.79 -18.50 2.16
N LYS A 244 -10.55 -19.80 1.94
CA LYS A 244 -10.32 -20.40 0.62
C LYS A 244 -11.45 -20.16 -0.37
N ASP A 245 -12.69 -20.10 0.12
CA ASP A 245 -13.90 -19.87 -0.69
C ASP A 245 -14.15 -18.39 -1.02
N GLN A 246 -13.30 -17.47 -0.54
CA GLN A 246 -13.43 -16.02 -0.75
C GLN A 246 -12.41 -15.44 -1.72
N VAL A 247 -11.45 -16.24 -2.20
CA VAL A 247 -10.37 -15.78 -3.07
C VAL A 247 -10.13 -16.76 -4.21
N PRO A 248 -9.75 -16.28 -5.40
CA PRO A 248 -9.30 -17.17 -6.47
C PRO A 248 -7.98 -17.84 -6.09
N LEU A 249 -7.94 -19.18 -6.10
CA LEU A 249 -6.77 -19.95 -5.65
C LEU A 249 -5.77 -20.27 -6.76
N LYS A 250 -6.20 -20.21 -8.01
CA LYS A 250 -5.37 -20.60 -9.15
C LYS A 250 -4.04 -19.83 -9.25
N PRO A 251 -3.98 -18.51 -9.00
CA PRO A 251 -2.71 -17.81 -9.12
C PRO A 251 -1.72 -18.21 -8.04
N LEU A 252 -2.20 -18.45 -6.82
CA LEU A 252 -1.38 -18.96 -5.71
C LEU A 252 -0.92 -20.41 -5.94
N LEU A 253 -1.78 -21.29 -6.44
CA LEU A 253 -1.49 -22.73 -6.48
C LEU A 253 -0.87 -23.20 -7.80
N LYS A 254 -1.18 -22.54 -8.92
CA LYS A 254 -0.75 -22.93 -10.28
C LYS A 254 0.04 -21.84 -11.00
N GLY A 255 0.01 -20.61 -10.50
CA GLY A 255 0.70 -19.49 -11.11
C GLY A 255 -0.01 -18.85 -12.31
N ASP A 256 -1.22 -19.29 -12.63
CA ASP A 256 -2.01 -18.75 -13.75
C ASP A 256 -3.07 -17.76 -13.27
N PHE A 257 -3.44 -16.81 -14.11
CA PHE A 257 -4.55 -15.90 -13.81
C PHE A 257 -5.85 -16.70 -13.68
N PRO A 258 -6.76 -16.29 -12.77
CA PRO A 258 -8.03 -16.97 -12.61
C PRO A 258 -8.96 -16.60 -13.77
N GLY A 259 -9.69 -17.57 -14.30
CA GLY A 259 -10.81 -17.29 -15.19
C GLY A 259 -12.04 -16.85 -14.40
N LYS A 260 -13.04 -16.30 -15.09
CA LYS A 260 -14.31 -15.83 -14.51
C LYS A 260 -15.03 -16.90 -13.68
N GLU A 261 -14.97 -18.16 -14.10
CA GLU A 261 -15.61 -19.30 -13.39
C GLU A 261 -14.91 -19.65 -12.07
N GLU A 262 -13.64 -19.24 -11.93
CA GLU A 262 -12.81 -19.49 -10.74
C GLU A 262 -12.90 -18.33 -9.73
N MET A 263 -13.68 -17.30 -10.05
CA MET A 263 -13.97 -16.21 -9.13
C MET A 263 -14.93 -16.73 -8.03
N PRO A 264 -14.61 -16.46 -6.75
CA PRO A 264 -15.40 -16.96 -5.63
C PRO A 264 -16.82 -16.41 -5.65
N SER A 265 -17.80 -17.17 -5.14
CA SER A 265 -19.13 -16.62 -4.89
C SER A 265 -19.05 -15.58 -3.78
N GLU A 266 -19.38 -14.32 -4.08
CA GLU A 266 -19.09 -13.19 -3.20
C GLU A 266 -20.16 -13.04 -2.10
N ARG A 267 -20.18 -14.01 -1.17
CA ARG A 267 -21.14 -14.08 -0.05
C ARG A 267 -20.92 -13.02 1.03
N GLU A 268 -19.71 -12.47 1.10
CA GLU A 268 -19.35 -11.41 2.04
C GLU A 268 -18.79 -10.24 1.22
N VAL A 269 -19.56 -9.15 1.14
CA VAL A 269 -19.18 -7.91 0.45
C VAL A 269 -19.27 -6.78 1.46
N GLN A 270 -18.19 -6.01 1.60
CA GLN A 270 -18.20 -4.85 2.47
C GLN A 270 -19.01 -3.71 1.84
N GLN A 271 -19.72 -2.97 2.68
CA GLN A 271 -20.28 -1.68 2.29
C GLN A 271 -19.36 -0.60 2.82
N LEU A 272 -18.75 0.16 1.91
CA LEU A 272 -17.88 1.27 2.24
C LEU A 272 -18.65 2.57 2.15
N SER A 273 -18.34 3.47 3.09
CA SER A 273 -18.80 4.84 2.99
C SER A 273 -18.20 5.55 1.77
N SER A 274 -18.76 6.71 1.47
CA SER A 274 -18.20 7.62 0.47
C SER A 274 -16.74 8.02 0.77
N GLU A 275 -16.34 8.09 2.04
CA GLU A 275 -15.00 8.50 2.46
C GLU A 275 -13.98 7.35 2.36
N GLU A 276 -14.44 6.12 2.57
CA GLU A 276 -13.64 4.89 2.39
C GLU A 276 -13.58 4.43 0.92
N ALA A 277 -14.33 5.11 0.03
CA ALA A 277 -14.42 4.77 -1.38
C ALA A 277 -13.05 4.87 -2.08
N PRO A 278 -12.63 3.83 -2.83
CA PRO A 278 -11.41 3.86 -3.61
C PRO A 278 -11.37 5.05 -4.59
N GLY A 279 -10.44 5.99 -4.39
CA GLY A 279 -10.12 7.05 -5.35
C GLY A 279 -10.73 8.43 -5.10
N ARG A 280 -11.35 8.72 -3.94
CA ARG A 280 -11.70 10.10 -3.56
C ARG A 280 -10.47 10.84 -3.01
N GLY A 281 -9.91 11.75 -3.82
CA GLY A 281 -8.99 12.83 -3.39
C GLY A 281 -7.67 12.39 -2.75
N GLY A 282 -6.65 12.13 -3.58
CA GLY A 282 -5.30 11.74 -3.13
C GLY A 282 -4.97 10.28 -3.48
N LYS A 283 -4.04 10.07 -4.42
CA LYS A 283 -3.68 8.73 -4.91
C LYS A 283 -2.98 7.92 -3.81
N ALA A 284 -3.65 6.93 -3.22
CA ALA A 284 -3.19 5.52 -3.23
C ALA A 284 -4.03 4.55 -2.39
N GLY A 285 -4.37 4.85 -1.13
CA GLY A 285 -4.28 3.74 -0.17
C GLY A 285 -5.54 3.05 0.35
N GLY A 286 -6.67 3.08 -0.37
CA GLY A 286 -7.83 2.25 0.02
C GLY A 286 -8.41 2.66 1.37
N ARG A 287 -9.17 1.76 2.02
CA ARG A 287 -9.84 2.02 3.30
C ARG A 287 -8.81 2.28 4.40
N ALA A 288 -7.75 1.47 4.44
CA ALA A 288 -6.63 1.60 5.38
C ALA A 288 -5.88 2.94 5.29
N ALA A 289 -5.98 3.65 4.15
CA ALA A 289 -5.39 4.97 4.00
C ALA A 289 -6.41 6.03 3.59
N ALA A 290 -7.68 5.89 3.94
CA ALA A 290 -8.63 6.99 3.94
C ALA A 290 -8.24 7.96 5.08
N SER A 291 -7.27 8.83 4.83
CA SER A 291 -6.87 9.88 5.76
C SER A 291 -7.86 11.05 5.70
N ARG A 292 -8.06 11.67 6.86
CA ARG A 292 -8.98 12.77 7.25
C ARG A 292 -8.83 14.09 6.47
N ALA A 293 -8.67 14.05 5.16
CA ALA A 293 -8.78 15.23 4.31
C ALA A 293 -10.25 15.39 3.90
N PRO A 294 -10.88 16.54 4.18
CA PRO A 294 -12.23 16.88 3.73
C PRO A 294 -12.41 16.64 2.23
N SER A 295 -13.30 15.72 1.86
CA SER A 295 -13.57 15.45 0.45
C SER A 295 -14.10 16.72 -0.25
N ALA A 296 -13.84 16.85 -1.57
CA ALA A 296 -14.40 17.95 -2.36
C ALA A 296 -15.93 18.01 -2.25
N ALA A 297 -16.59 16.87 -2.08
CA ALA A 297 -18.02 16.77 -1.82
C ALA A 297 -18.43 17.28 -0.44
N ALA A 298 -17.66 16.99 0.61
CA ALA A 298 -17.89 17.52 1.95
C ALA A 298 -17.73 19.06 1.97
N ILE A 299 -16.76 19.58 1.22
CA ILE A 299 -16.57 21.03 1.02
C ILE A 299 -17.72 21.62 0.18
N ALA A 300 -18.15 20.97 -0.89
CA ALA A 300 -19.30 21.41 -1.69
C ALA A 300 -20.58 21.45 -0.84
N LYS A 301 -20.76 20.46 0.05
CA LYS A 301 -21.90 20.37 0.96
C LYS A 301 -21.85 21.43 2.06
N ILE A 302 -20.67 21.70 2.64
CA ILE A 302 -20.53 22.75 3.66
C ILE A 302 -20.64 24.16 3.05
N LEU A 303 -20.24 24.34 1.79
CA LEU A 303 -20.38 25.61 1.06
C LEU A 303 -21.68 25.69 0.24
N ALA A 304 -22.59 24.73 0.38
CA ALA A 304 -23.84 24.70 -0.35
C ALA A 304 -24.70 25.94 -0.05
N GLY A 305 -25.22 26.57 -1.12
CA GLY A 305 -25.96 27.84 -1.05
C GLY A 305 -25.06 29.08 -0.99
N THR A 306 -23.78 28.95 -1.36
CA THR A 306 -22.88 30.10 -1.51
C THR A 306 -23.17 30.85 -2.81
N ASP A 307 -23.58 32.10 -2.68
CA ASP A 307 -23.59 33.04 -3.80
C ASP A 307 -22.19 33.57 -4.04
N PHE A 308 -21.59 33.14 -5.15
CA PHE A 308 -20.30 33.62 -5.63
C PHE A 308 -20.48 34.96 -6.37
N PRO A 309 -19.45 35.84 -6.38
CA PRO A 309 -18.10 35.60 -5.90
C PRO A 309 -17.90 35.91 -4.40
N LYS A 310 -17.00 35.16 -3.74
CA LYS A 310 -16.66 35.33 -2.31
C LYS A 310 -15.15 35.33 -2.05
N LYS A 311 -14.72 36.06 -1.02
CA LYS A 311 -13.36 35.95 -0.47
C LYS A 311 -13.24 34.77 0.48
N LYS A 312 -12.01 34.34 0.76
CA LYS A 312 -11.69 33.24 1.68
C LYS A 312 -12.44 33.35 3.02
N ASP A 313 -12.33 34.49 3.70
CA ASP A 313 -12.95 34.66 5.03
C ASP A 313 -14.48 34.55 4.98
N GLU A 314 -15.10 34.91 3.85
CA GLU A 314 -16.54 34.75 3.66
C GLU A 314 -16.91 33.28 3.43
N LEU A 315 -16.07 32.51 2.73
CA LEU A 315 -16.24 31.06 2.60
C LEU A 315 -16.07 30.35 3.94
N VAL A 316 -15.10 30.77 4.77
CA VAL A 316 -14.90 30.23 6.13
C VAL A 316 -16.15 30.47 6.98
N ARG A 317 -16.73 31.68 6.95
CA ARG A 317 -17.98 31.97 7.67
C ARG A 317 -19.16 31.12 7.20
N VAL A 318 -19.27 30.86 5.89
CA VAL A 318 -20.30 29.96 5.36
C VAL A 318 -20.07 28.53 5.86
N ALA A 319 -18.82 28.07 5.82
CA ALA A 319 -18.44 26.74 6.30
C ALA A 319 -18.76 26.57 7.80
N GLU A 320 -18.40 27.54 8.63
CA GLU A 320 -18.72 27.56 10.08
C GLU A 320 -20.23 27.57 10.34
N LYS A 321 -20.99 28.38 9.59
CA LYS A 321 -22.46 28.42 9.70
C LYS A 321 -23.10 27.07 9.32
N ASN A 322 -22.52 26.39 8.35
CA ASN A 322 -23.01 25.11 7.85
C ASN A 322 -22.36 23.89 8.53
N ALA A 323 -21.58 24.10 9.60
CA ALA A 323 -20.87 23.04 10.30
C ALA A 323 -21.79 21.90 10.77
N GLY A 324 -23.03 22.21 11.17
CA GLY A 324 -24.02 21.18 11.57
C GLY A 324 -24.55 20.30 10.42
N ARG A 325 -24.15 20.51 9.16
CA ARG A 325 -24.65 19.77 7.98
C ARG A 325 -23.74 18.62 7.52
N VAL A 326 -22.56 18.51 8.10
CA VAL A 326 -21.51 17.57 7.70
C VAL A 326 -20.84 16.98 8.94
N GLU A 327 -20.43 15.72 8.84
CA GLU A 327 -19.56 15.11 9.84
C GLU A 327 -18.15 15.72 9.74
N SER A 328 -17.37 15.68 10.82
CA SER A 328 -15.98 16.21 10.86
C SER A 328 -15.86 17.68 10.43
N ALA A 329 -16.88 18.50 10.73
CA ALA A 329 -16.99 19.89 10.28
C ALA A 329 -15.79 20.78 10.64
N GLN A 330 -15.12 20.51 11.77
CA GLN A 330 -13.94 21.27 12.18
C GLN A 330 -12.77 21.10 11.20
N ASP A 331 -12.55 19.87 10.71
CA ASP A 331 -11.50 19.58 9.72
C ASP A 331 -11.85 20.24 8.36
N ILE A 332 -13.12 20.18 7.96
CA ILE A 332 -13.62 20.80 6.72
C ILE A 332 -13.46 22.33 6.77
N VAL A 333 -13.84 22.96 7.88
CA VAL A 333 -13.66 24.39 8.10
C VAL A 333 -12.18 24.76 8.07
N GLN A 334 -11.31 23.93 8.66
CA GLN A 334 -9.88 24.17 8.64
C GLN A 334 -9.31 24.15 7.21
N THR A 335 -9.70 23.19 6.39
CA THR A 335 -9.31 23.15 4.97
C THR A 335 -9.79 24.38 4.18
N VAL A 336 -10.97 24.93 4.49
CA VAL A 336 -11.44 26.19 3.87
C VAL A 336 -10.60 27.39 4.33
N ARG A 337 -10.07 27.38 5.57
CA ARG A 337 -9.15 28.44 6.07
C ARG A 337 -7.79 28.42 5.38
N ASP A 338 -7.35 27.23 4.96
CA ASP A 338 -6.05 27.00 4.31
C ASP A 338 -6.06 27.37 2.82
N LEU A 339 -7.22 27.71 2.26
CA LEU A 339 -7.33 28.23 0.89
C LEU A 339 -6.44 29.47 0.67
N PRO A 340 -5.88 29.68 -0.54
CA PRO A 340 -5.18 30.90 -0.87
C PRO A 340 -6.07 32.12 -0.67
N ASP A 341 -5.50 33.20 -0.14
CA ASP A 341 -6.23 34.44 0.03
C ASP A 341 -6.46 35.13 -1.32
N ARG A 342 -7.62 34.84 -1.92
CA ARG A 342 -8.08 35.38 -3.20
C ARG A 342 -9.60 35.38 -3.26
N LYS A 343 -10.13 36.00 -4.31
CA LYS A 343 -11.55 35.95 -4.66
C LYS A 343 -11.86 34.69 -5.47
N TYR A 344 -12.87 33.96 -5.05
CA TYR A 344 -13.39 32.75 -5.71
C TYR A 344 -14.68 33.12 -6.45
N ASN A 345 -14.77 32.82 -7.75
CA ASN A 345 -15.92 33.21 -8.57
C ASN A 345 -16.92 32.07 -8.77
N SER A 346 -16.58 30.85 -8.35
CA SER A 346 -17.44 29.68 -8.45
C SER A 346 -16.97 28.59 -7.50
N MET A 347 -17.81 27.56 -7.30
CA MET A 347 -17.40 26.35 -6.58
C MET A 347 -16.23 25.64 -7.29
N ALA A 348 -16.19 25.67 -8.63
CA ALA A 348 -15.08 25.12 -9.41
C ALA A 348 -13.75 25.86 -9.13
N ASP A 349 -13.78 27.16 -8.86
CA ASP A 349 -12.58 27.92 -8.45
C ASP A 349 -12.07 27.50 -7.07
N VAL A 350 -13.00 27.13 -6.17
CA VAL A 350 -12.69 26.62 -4.82
C VAL A 350 -12.08 25.23 -4.94
N GLU A 351 -12.72 24.31 -5.66
CA GLU A 351 -12.21 22.96 -5.93
C GLU A 351 -10.82 22.97 -6.60
N LYS A 352 -10.61 23.88 -7.57
CA LYS A 352 -9.31 24.05 -8.23
C LYS A 352 -8.23 24.58 -7.29
N ALA A 353 -8.59 25.37 -6.28
CA ALA A 353 -7.65 25.82 -5.27
C ALA A 353 -7.35 24.74 -4.24
N LEU A 354 -8.35 23.95 -3.85
CA LEU A 354 -8.17 22.79 -2.98
C LEU A 354 -7.20 21.78 -3.59
N GLY A 355 -7.33 21.47 -4.89
CA GLY A 355 -6.37 20.63 -5.61
C GLY A 355 -4.94 21.21 -5.74
N LYS A 356 -4.67 22.40 -5.19
CA LYS A 356 -3.34 23.00 -5.06
C LYS A 356 -2.86 23.14 -3.61
N VAL A 357 -3.77 23.01 -2.64
CA VAL A 357 -3.51 23.08 -1.19
C VAL A 357 -3.40 21.67 -0.59
N SER A 358 -4.02 20.67 -1.24
CA SER A 358 -3.89 19.23 -1.01
C SER A 358 -2.82 18.56 -1.89
#